data_AF-A0A7V3NHT0-F1
#
_entry.id   AF-A0A7V3NHT0-F1
#
_cell.length_a   1.000
_cell.length_b   1.000
_cell.length_c   1.000
_cell.angle_alpha   90.00
_cell.angle_beta   90.00
_cell.angle_gamma   90.00
#
_symmetry.space_group_name_H-M   'P 1'
#
loop_
_entity.id
_entity.type
_entity.pdbx_description
1 polymer ?
#
loop_
_entity_poly.entity_id
_entity_poly.type
_entity_poly.pdbx_seq_one_letter_code
_entity_poly.pdbx_strand_id
1 'polypeptide(L)'
;ALRIVLAHLAWPWVLEAVALALKYPNIFLDTSALYLDNPRDFLAFAMAQQVPLTVWERSLRHQLVFGSNYPRVEIKNMAAAVRALGLSPGCLDLVFRRNAARLLGLE
;
A
#
# COMPACT_ATOMS: atom_id res chain seq x y z
N ALA A 1 10.01 15.30 12.18
CA ALA A 1 8.93 15.57 11.21
C ALA A 1 7.77 14.62 11.50
N LEU A 2 6.52 15.07 11.34
CA LEU A 2 5.32 14.23 11.52
C LEU A 2 5.25 13.18 10.41
N ARG A 3 5.06 11.91 10.77
CA ARG A 3 4.81 10.81 9.84
C ARG A 3 3.30 10.66 9.66
N ILE A 4 2.84 10.54 8.41
CA ILE A 4 1.41 10.49 8.07
C ILE A 4 1.16 9.22 7.25
N VAL A 5 0.15 8.42 7.62
CA VAL A 5 -0.29 7.26 6.84
C VAL A 5 -1.67 7.59 6.26
N LEU A 6 -1.76 7.65 4.94
CA LEU A 6 -3.02 7.81 4.22
C LEU A 6 -3.71 6.45 4.13
N ALA A 7 -4.82 6.34 4.84
CA ALA A 7 -5.56 5.10 4.93
C ALA A 7 -6.16 4.70 3.58
N HIS A 8 -6.22 3.41 3.28
CA HIS A 8 -6.93 2.82 2.15
C HIS A 8 -6.48 3.36 0.77
N LEU A 9 -5.18 3.59 0.58
CA LEU A 9 -4.61 4.25 -0.61
C LEU A 9 -5.23 5.63 -0.91
N ALA A 10 -5.90 6.25 0.08
CA ALA A 10 -6.72 7.44 -0.05
C ALA A 10 -7.85 7.35 -1.10
N TRP A 11 -8.36 6.14 -1.36
CA TRP A 11 -9.50 5.94 -2.26
C TRP A 11 -10.64 6.94 -1.97
N PRO A 12 -11.21 7.64 -2.97
CA PRO A 12 -11.02 7.47 -4.42
C PRO A 12 -9.88 8.27 -5.08
N TRP A 13 -9.08 9.01 -4.31
CA TRP A 13 -8.06 9.95 -4.81
C TRP A 13 -6.65 9.31 -4.88
N VAL A 14 -6.57 8.10 -5.44
CA VAL A 14 -5.34 7.29 -5.41
C VAL A 14 -4.19 7.99 -6.14
N LEU A 15 -4.47 8.58 -7.30
CA LEU A 15 -3.45 9.28 -8.10
C LEU A 15 -2.90 10.50 -7.36
N GLU A 16 -3.77 11.30 -6.75
CA GLU A 16 -3.38 12.47 -5.97
C GLU A 16 -2.57 12.09 -4.73
N ALA A 17 -2.96 11.01 -4.05
CA ALA A 17 -2.21 10.51 -2.89
C ALA A 17 -0.82 9.99 -3.27
N VAL A 18 -0.69 9.32 -4.42
CA VAL A 18 0.61 8.93 -4.99
C VAL A 18 1.45 10.16 -5.31
N ALA A 19 0.87 11.20 -5.91
CA ALA A 19 1.59 12.45 -6.18
C ALA A 19 2.06 13.13 -4.88
N LEU A 20 1.24 13.13 -3.82
CA LEU A 20 1.64 13.64 -2.50
C LEU A 20 2.77 12.80 -1.90
N ALA A 21 2.70 11.48 -1.96
CA ALA A 21 3.75 10.61 -1.45
C ALA A 21 5.07 10.77 -2.21
N LEU A 22 5.03 10.94 -3.53
CA LEU A 22 6.23 11.24 -4.33
C LEU A 22 6.88 12.57 -3.93
N LYS A 23 6.06 13.58 -3.57
CA LYS A 23 6.53 14.90 -3.17
C LYS A 23 7.03 14.94 -1.72
N TYR A 24 6.41 14.18 -0.82
CA TYR A 24 6.63 14.26 0.62
C TYR A 24 7.06 12.91 1.19
N PRO A 25 8.35 12.72 1.51
CA PRO A 25 8.89 11.43 2.01
C PRO A 25 8.30 10.95 3.33
N ASN A 26 7.61 11.83 4.08
CA ASN A 26 6.95 11.52 5.33
C ASN A 26 5.48 11.06 5.18
N ILE A 27 4.97 11.00 3.95
CA ILE A 27 3.64 10.48 3.63
C ILE A 27 3.75 9.01 3.21
N PHE A 28 2.99 8.17 3.87
CA PHE A 28 2.88 6.74 3.62
C PHE A 28 1.47 6.41 3.13
N LEU A 29 1.31 5.29 2.43
CA LEU A 29 0.00 4.75 2.06
C LEU A 29 -0.12 3.32 2.56
N ASP A 30 -1.32 2.92 2.95
CA ASP A 30 -1.58 1.54 3.36
C ASP A 30 -2.53 0.79 2.39
N THR A 31 -2.38 -0.54 2.33
CA THR A 31 -3.11 -1.41 1.39
C THR A 31 -4.52 -1.80 1.84
N SER A 32 -5.04 -1.29 2.95
CA SER A 32 -6.32 -1.73 3.57
C SER A 32 -7.58 -1.31 2.81
N ALA A 33 -7.53 -1.27 1.49
CA ALA A 33 -8.61 -0.76 0.65
C ALA A 33 -9.42 -1.90 0.04
N LEU A 34 -10.75 -1.88 0.26
CA LEU A 34 -11.71 -2.75 -0.41
C LEU A 34 -13.04 -2.02 -0.54
N TYR A 35 -13.31 -1.49 -1.73
CA TYR A 35 -14.56 -0.79 -2.04
C TYR A 35 -15.24 -1.31 -3.32
N LEU A 36 -14.71 -2.39 -3.91
CA LEU A 36 -15.28 -3.10 -5.05
C LEU A 36 -15.00 -4.60 -4.91
N ASP A 37 -16.00 -5.44 -5.16
CA ASP A 37 -15.94 -6.91 -5.30
C ASP A 37 -15.09 -7.64 -4.24
N ASN A 38 -13.80 -7.81 -4.50
CA ASN A 38 -12.88 -8.54 -3.65
C ASN A 38 -11.48 -7.87 -3.61
N PRO A 39 -10.65 -8.19 -2.61
CA PRO A 39 -9.34 -7.54 -2.42
C PRO A 39 -8.41 -7.61 -3.63
N ARG A 40 -8.43 -8.72 -4.37
CA ARG A 40 -7.54 -8.92 -5.51
C ARG A 40 -7.89 -7.95 -6.63
N ASP A 41 -9.16 -7.90 -7.01
CA ASP A 41 -9.61 -7.08 -8.13
C ASP A 41 -9.54 -5.59 -7.78
N PHE A 42 -9.90 -5.23 -6.54
CA PHE A 42 -9.76 -3.84 -6.08
C PHE A 42 -8.30 -3.37 -6.09
N LEU A 43 -7.36 -4.14 -5.53
CA LEU A 43 -5.95 -3.74 -5.53
C LEU A 43 -5.35 -3.75 -6.93
N ALA A 44 -5.72 -4.68 -7.81
CA ALA A 44 -5.29 -4.66 -9.20
C ALA A 44 -5.77 -3.38 -9.91
N PHE A 45 -7.03 -2.97 -9.68
CA PHE A 45 -7.55 -1.72 -10.19
C PHE A 45 -6.79 -0.50 -9.65
N ALA A 46 -6.67 -0.36 -8.33
CA ALA A 46 -6.04 0.81 -7.71
C ALA A 46 -4.52 0.91 -7.96
N MET A 47 -3.80 -0.22 -7.90
CA MET A 47 -2.33 -0.25 -7.88
C MET A 47 -1.70 -0.70 -9.21
N ALA A 48 -2.48 -1.14 -10.19
CA ALA A 48 -1.97 -1.48 -11.51
C ALA A 48 -2.69 -0.75 -12.65
N GLN A 49 -4.01 -0.51 -12.55
CA GLN A 49 -4.76 0.18 -13.61
C GLN A 49 -4.73 1.71 -13.45
N GLN A 50 -4.99 2.24 -12.25
CA GLN A 50 -4.97 3.70 -12.01
C GLN A 50 -3.55 4.25 -11.91
N VAL A 51 -2.66 3.53 -11.21
CA VAL A 51 -1.27 3.90 -11.02
C VAL A 51 -0.40 2.71 -11.41
N PRO A 52 0.60 2.85 -12.29
CA PRO A 52 1.45 1.74 -12.70
C PRO A 52 2.19 1.08 -11.53
N LEU A 53 2.28 -0.26 -11.54
CA LEU A 53 3.01 -1.05 -10.53
C LEU A 53 4.46 -0.59 -10.32
N THR A 54 5.09 -0.06 -11.37
CA THR A 54 6.47 0.44 -11.34
C THR A 54 6.66 1.64 -10.41
N VAL A 55 5.64 2.47 -10.18
CA VAL A 55 5.70 3.60 -9.23
C VAL A 55 5.83 3.07 -7.80
N TRP A 56 5.04 2.06 -7.45
CA TRP A 56 5.08 1.41 -6.14
C TRP A 56 6.40 0.66 -5.93
N GLU A 57 6.85 -0.09 -6.94
CA GLU A 57 8.08 -0.90 -6.89
C GLU A 57 9.35 -0.05 -6.81
N ARG A 58 9.42 1.07 -7.53
CA ARG A 58 10.67 1.84 -7.70
C ARG A 58 10.70 3.12 -6.88
N SER A 59 9.59 3.83 -6.79
CA SER A 59 9.54 5.16 -6.16
C SER A 59 8.97 5.11 -4.75
N LEU A 60 7.90 4.34 -4.51
CA LEU A 60 7.17 4.34 -3.24
C LEU A 60 7.37 3.09 -2.38
N ARG A 61 8.34 2.23 -2.72
CA ARG A 61 8.60 0.96 -2.01
C ARG A 61 8.90 1.12 -0.52
N HIS A 62 9.33 2.31 -0.10
CA HIS A 62 9.62 2.65 1.30
C HIS A 62 8.49 3.40 2.00
N GLN A 63 7.43 3.73 1.26
CA GLN A 63 6.27 4.51 1.74
C GLN A 63 4.97 3.69 1.72
N LEU A 64 4.97 2.48 1.17
CA LEU A 64 3.82 1.58 1.15
C LEU A 64 3.86 0.61 2.34
N VAL A 65 2.76 0.49 3.08
CA VAL A 65 2.64 -0.43 4.23
C VAL A 65 1.44 -1.36 4.07
N PHE A 66 1.58 -2.60 4.54
CA PHE A 66 0.49 -3.54 4.54
C PHE A 66 -0.56 -3.16 5.60
N GLY A 67 -1.83 -3.16 5.17
CA GLY A 67 -2.99 -3.12 6.04
C GLY A 67 -4.08 -4.03 5.47
N SER A 68 -4.78 -4.77 6.34
CA SER A 68 -5.88 -5.65 5.92
C SER A 68 -7.24 -4.97 5.91
N ASN A 69 -7.48 -4.01 6.80
CA ASN A 69 -8.80 -3.53 7.18
C ASN A 69 -9.64 -4.56 7.98
N TYR A 70 -9.01 -5.45 8.76
CA TYR A 70 -9.76 -6.33 9.65
C TYR A 70 -10.59 -5.49 10.66
N PRO A 71 -11.87 -5.83 10.94
CA PRO A 71 -12.58 -7.07 10.59
C PRO A 71 -13.31 -7.07 9.24
N ARG A 72 -13.26 -5.98 8.46
CA ARG A 72 -13.94 -5.88 7.17
C ARG A 72 -13.37 -6.86 6.14
N VAL A 73 -12.06 -7.08 6.16
CA VAL A 73 -11.39 -8.04 5.27
C VAL A 73 -10.52 -8.98 6.10
N GLU A 74 -10.70 -10.28 5.85
CA GLU A 74 -9.84 -11.31 6.41
C GLU A 74 -8.38 -11.06 6.06
N ILE A 75 -7.52 -11.08 7.08
CA ILE A 75 -6.09 -10.73 6.95
C ILE A 75 -5.41 -11.57 5.86
N LYS A 76 -5.70 -12.88 5.83
CA LYS A 76 -5.17 -13.83 4.84
C LYS A 76 -5.56 -13.47 3.40
N ASN A 77 -6.78 -12.97 3.18
CA ASN A 77 -7.29 -12.65 1.85
C ASN A 77 -6.62 -11.38 1.32
N MET A 78 -6.50 -10.34 2.14
CA MET A 78 -5.79 -9.13 1.75
C MET A 78 -4.29 -9.40 1.53
N ALA A 79 -3.66 -10.19 2.40
CA ALA A 79 -2.27 -10.57 2.23
C ALA A 79 -2.04 -11.35 0.93
N ALA A 80 -2.94 -12.27 0.57
CA ALA A 80 -2.88 -12.98 -0.70
C ALA A 80 -3.03 -12.04 -1.91
N ALA A 81 -3.95 -11.06 -1.84
CA ALA A 81 -4.14 -10.06 -2.88
C ALA A 81 -2.90 -9.19 -3.12
N VAL A 82 -2.28 -8.67 -2.05
CA VAL A 82 -1.04 -7.88 -2.16
C VAL A 82 0.11 -8.71 -2.76
N ARG A 83 0.25 -9.99 -2.36
CA ARG A 83 1.25 -10.90 -2.94
C ARG A 83 1.03 -11.16 -4.44
N ALA A 84 -0.23 -11.14 -4.89
CA ALA A 84 -0.59 -11.40 -6.27
C ALA A 84 -0.38 -10.19 -7.21
N LEU A 85 0.00 -9.02 -6.70
CA LEU A 85 0.26 -7.81 -7.51
C LEU A 85 1.51 -7.93 -8.41
N GLY A 86 2.39 -8.90 -8.17
CA GLY A 86 3.62 -9.06 -8.95
C GLY A 86 4.78 -8.15 -8.53
N LEU A 87 4.73 -7.59 -7.31
CA LEU A 87 5.87 -6.88 -6.71
C LEU A 87 7.02 -7.85 -6.40
N SER A 88 8.26 -7.36 -6.43
CA SER A 88 9.41 -8.21 -6.13
C SER A 88 9.43 -8.70 -4.68
N PRO A 89 10.12 -9.82 -4.35
CA PRO A 89 10.24 -10.29 -2.98
C PRO A 89 10.81 -9.23 -2.01
N GLY A 90 11.76 -8.42 -2.47
CA GLY A 90 12.33 -7.33 -1.68
C GLY A 90 11.37 -6.16 -1.48
N CYS A 91 10.48 -5.89 -2.43
CA CYS A 91 9.40 -4.92 -2.25
C CYS A 91 8.36 -5.45 -1.25
N LEU A 92 7.98 -6.73 -1.37
CA LEU A 92 7.03 -7.36 -0.46
C LEU A 92 7.53 -7.39 1.01
N ASP A 93 8.81 -7.65 1.27
CA ASP A 93 9.38 -7.58 2.64
C ASP A 93 9.33 -6.15 3.23
N LEU A 94 9.47 -5.12 2.38
CA LEU A 94 9.28 -3.74 2.81
C LEU A 94 7.81 -3.48 3.19
N VAL A 95 6.88 -3.84 2.30
CA VAL A 95 5.44 -3.61 2.47
C VAL A 95 4.88 -4.35 3.68
N PHE A 96 5.19 -5.64 3.83
CA PHE A 96 4.64 -6.48 4.90
C PHE A 96 5.29 -6.26 6.26
N ARG A 97 6.48 -5.66 6.32
CA ARG A 97 7.25 -5.65 7.58
C ARG A 97 8.11 -4.41 7.77
N ARG A 98 9.15 -4.19 6.94
CA ARG A 98 10.20 -3.21 7.28
C ARG A 98 9.69 -1.77 7.34
N ASN A 99 8.77 -1.39 6.45
CA ASN A 99 8.23 -0.03 6.45
C ASN A 99 7.40 0.24 7.72
N ALA A 100 6.60 -0.74 8.17
CA ALA A 100 5.86 -0.64 9.41
C ALA A 100 6.79 -0.61 10.64
N ALA A 101 7.83 -1.45 10.68
CA ALA A 101 8.82 -1.44 11.75
C ALA A 101 9.50 -0.06 11.89
N ARG A 102 9.92 0.54 10.76
CA ARG A 102 10.48 1.90 10.72
C ARG A 102 9.51 2.96 11.22
N LEU A 103 8.25 2.89 10.79
CA LEU A 103 7.22 3.84 11.22
C LEU A 103 7.03 3.82 12.73
N LEU A 104 6.99 2.62 13.31
CA LEU A 104 6.73 2.37 14.72
C LEU A 104 7.99 2.46 15.62
N GLY A 105 9.19 2.60 15.03
CA GLY A 105 10.44 2.66 15.79
C GLY A 105 10.85 1.32 16.40
N LEU A 106 10.57 0.22 15.70
CA LEU A 106 10.86 -1.15 16.12
C LEU A 106 12.13 -1.72 15.44
N GLU A 107 12.98 -0.85 14.88
CA GLU A 107 14.27 -1.21 14.29
C GLU A 107 15.34 -1.46 15.35
#